data_AF-A0A1D1URH3-F1
#
_entry.id   AF-A0A1D1URH3-F1
#
_cell.length_a   1.000
_cell.length_b   1.000
_cell.length_c   1.000
_cell.angle_alpha   90.00
_cell.angle_beta   90.00
_cell.angle_gamma   90.00
#
_symmetry.space_group_name_H-M   'P 1'
#
loop_
_entity.id
_entity.type
_entity.pdbx_description
1 polymer ?
#
loop_
_entity_poly.entity_id
_entity_poly.type
_entity_poly.pdbx_seq_one_letter_code
_entity_poly.pdbx_strand_id
1 'polypeptide(L)'
;MLVAKFLPTAVLLVALATIAAARSMESRQHGAEKQDYQPGLEKDMIVKPIPYSPFYKPAGKLLGKVALITGGDSGIGWSVAIHYCLEGPDVAIACLPEEMEDAAGNSTPLSGRSAVKQMKRSDVVINTASIGAYRGSKGAADYSASEGAVVAFTRSLSSNLVEKGIRVNAVAPGPLWTPLIPGRYPQELFCQTLLTGVCLILAAFQTAENVAQYGMDAPMKRPGEICELGPAYVFLASFDSS
;
A
#
# COMPACT_ATOMS: atom_id res chain seq x y z
N MET A 1 28.10 -41.94 46.89
CA MET A 1 27.55 -40.76 47.59
C MET A 1 27.14 -39.76 46.52
N LEU A 2 25.83 -39.48 46.46
CA LEU A 2 25.15 -38.55 45.56
C LEU A 2 25.67 -37.12 45.77
N VAL A 3 26.06 -36.39 44.72
CA VAL A 3 25.81 -34.95 44.64
C VAL A 3 25.52 -34.59 43.18
N ALA A 4 24.23 -34.44 42.88
CA ALA A 4 23.75 -33.78 41.69
C ALA A 4 24.06 -32.28 41.77
N LYS A 5 24.60 -31.70 40.70
CA LYS A 5 24.46 -30.26 40.43
C LYS A 5 23.83 -30.09 39.06
N PHE A 6 22.53 -29.80 39.11
CA PHE A 6 21.79 -29.15 38.05
C PHE A 6 22.45 -27.81 37.69
N LEU A 7 22.59 -27.54 36.39
CA LEU A 7 22.29 -26.23 35.81
C LEU A 7 21.92 -26.45 34.34
N PRO A 8 20.63 -26.27 33.96
CA PRO A 8 20.19 -26.23 32.58
C PRO A 8 20.13 -24.76 32.15
N THR A 9 20.94 -24.37 31.17
CA THR A 9 20.68 -23.15 30.41
C THR A 9 21.01 -23.44 28.96
N ALA A 10 20.00 -23.94 28.25
CA ALA A 10 19.93 -23.78 26.81
C ALA A 10 19.99 -22.28 26.53
N VAL A 11 21.13 -21.81 26.03
CA VAL A 11 21.24 -20.48 25.45
C VAL A 11 20.36 -20.50 24.20
N LEU A 12 19.18 -19.90 24.32
CA LEU A 12 18.34 -19.53 23.20
C LEU A 12 19.16 -18.58 22.32
N LEU A 13 19.85 -19.13 21.33
CA LEU A 13 20.55 -18.37 20.31
C LEU A 13 19.46 -17.75 19.40
N VAL A 14 18.82 -16.69 19.86
CA VAL A 14 18.06 -15.81 18.97
C VAL A 14 19.11 -15.22 18.03
N ALA A 15 19.13 -15.69 16.79
CA ALA A 15 19.91 -15.05 15.74
C ALA A 15 19.33 -13.64 15.53
N LEU A 16 19.81 -12.68 16.32
CA LEU A 16 19.62 -11.25 16.06
C LEU A 16 20.44 -10.94 14.81
N ALA A 17 19.84 -11.16 13.63
CA ALA A 17 20.33 -10.58 12.40
C ALA A 17 20.18 -9.06 12.52
N THR A 18 21.19 -8.43 13.13
CA THR A 18 21.26 -6.98 13.25
C THR A 18 21.73 -6.47 11.90
N ILE A 19 20.79 -6.34 10.95
CA ILE A 19 21.05 -5.64 9.70
C ILE A 19 21.16 -4.18 10.09
N ALA A 20 22.37 -3.63 10.09
CA ALA A 20 22.55 -2.19 10.16
C ALA A 20 21.69 -1.58 9.06
N ALA A 21 20.69 -0.77 9.43
CA ALA A 21 19.76 -0.18 8.49
C ALA A 21 20.58 0.44 7.34
N ALA A 22 20.43 -0.11 6.13
CA ALA A 22 21.02 0.45 4.94
C ALA A 22 20.70 1.94 4.95
N ARG A 23 21.75 2.80 4.83
CA ARG A 23 21.71 4.27 4.92
C ARG A 23 20.29 4.76 4.69
N SER A 24 19.63 5.10 5.80
CA SER A 24 18.20 5.38 5.84
C SER A 24 17.86 6.34 4.72
N MET A 25 16.72 6.12 4.05
CA MET A 25 16.01 7.23 3.44
C MET A 25 15.68 8.18 4.60
N GLU A 26 16.62 9.07 4.92
CA GLU A 26 16.49 10.09 5.95
C GLU A 26 15.24 10.90 5.64
N SER A 27 14.52 11.26 6.70
CA SER A 27 13.17 11.82 6.68
C SER A 27 13.00 12.91 5.63
N ARG A 28 12.47 12.57 4.45
CA ARG A 28 11.86 13.56 3.57
C ARG A 28 10.65 14.10 4.30
N GLN A 29 10.79 15.33 4.79
CA GLN A 29 9.66 16.09 5.29
C GLN A 29 8.93 16.68 4.10
N HIS A 30 7.62 16.48 4.06
CA HIS A 30 6.76 17.02 3.03
C HIS A 30 6.28 18.39 3.48
N GLY A 31 6.43 19.39 2.62
CA GLY A 31 5.99 20.74 2.90
C GLY A 31 4.47 20.84 2.94
N ALA A 32 3.97 22.00 3.37
CA ALA A 32 2.57 22.33 3.22
C ALA A 32 2.21 22.42 1.72
N GLU A 33 1.27 21.59 1.28
CA GLU A 33 0.79 21.54 -0.10
C GLU A 33 -0.70 21.21 -0.14
N LYS A 34 -1.39 21.65 -1.21
CA LYS A 34 -2.80 21.39 -1.47
C LYS A 34 -3.08 21.26 -2.96
N GLN A 35 -4.00 20.38 -3.32
CA GLN A 35 -4.66 20.31 -4.62
C GLN A 35 -6.17 20.45 -4.44
N ASP A 36 -6.85 21.14 -5.37
CA ASP A 36 -8.25 21.54 -5.21
C ASP A 36 -9.27 20.51 -5.76
N TYR A 37 -8.79 19.32 -6.15
CA TYR A 37 -9.56 18.24 -6.76
C TYR A 37 -9.19 16.87 -6.17
N GLN A 38 -10.11 15.92 -6.32
CA GLN A 38 -9.91 14.51 -5.96
C GLN A 38 -10.55 13.59 -7.02
N PRO A 39 -9.89 12.51 -7.49
CA PRO A 39 -8.55 12.03 -7.12
C PRO A 39 -7.44 13.05 -7.38
N GLY A 40 -6.50 13.16 -6.44
CA GLY A 40 -5.32 14.02 -6.61
C GLY A 40 -4.36 13.41 -7.62
N LEU A 41 -3.55 14.25 -8.28
CA LEU A 41 -2.64 13.81 -9.33
C LEU A 41 -1.19 13.87 -8.86
N GLU A 42 -0.42 12.81 -9.12
CA GLU A 42 0.98 12.68 -8.69
C GLU A 42 1.89 13.66 -9.43
N LYS A 43 1.58 13.94 -10.71
CA LYS A 43 2.32 14.93 -11.50
C LYS A 43 2.28 16.33 -10.90
N ASP A 44 1.21 16.65 -10.17
CA ASP A 44 0.94 17.97 -9.61
C ASP A 44 1.44 18.10 -8.16
N MET A 45 2.08 17.06 -7.62
CA MET A 45 2.71 17.10 -6.30
C MET A 45 4.06 17.84 -6.34
N ILE A 46 4.31 18.76 -5.39
CA ILE A 46 5.59 19.48 -5.25
C ILE A 46 6.73 18.49 -4.98
N VAL A 47 6.52 17.59 -4.02
CA VAL A 47 7.44 16.49 -3.74
C VAL A 47 6.81 15.20 -4.23
N LYS A 48 7.35 14.64 -5.31
CA LYS A 48 6.87 13.38 -5.88
C LYS A 48 7.24 12.19 -4.98
N PRO A 49 6.31 11.23 -4.76
CA PRO A 49 6.61 9.98 -4.08
C PRO A 49 7.77 9.23 -4.74
N ILE A 50 8.53 8.46 -3.95
CA ILE A 50 9.59 7.61 -4.50
C ILE A 50 8.98 6.26 -4.90
N PRO A 51 8.90 5.92 -6.20
CA PRO A 51 8.08 4.80 -6.66
C PRO A 51 8.76 3.42 -6.47
N TYR A 52 10.09 3.38 -6.48
CA TYR A 52 10.89 2.20 -6.13
C TYR A 52 12.26 2.61 -5.56
N SER A 53 12.87 1.70 -4.79
CA SER A 53 14.23 1.91 -4.29
C SER A 53 15.25 1.53 -5.35
N PRO A 54 16.30 2.34 -5.62
CA PRO A 54 17.38 1.97 -6.54
C PRO A 54 18.19 0.75 -6.04
N PHE A 55 18.02 0.37 -4.77
CA PHE A 55 18.64 -0.81 -4.19
C PHE A 55 17.77 -2.07 -4.27
N TYR A 56 16.54 -1.95 -4.77
CA TYR A 56 15.67 -3.11 -5.00
C TYR A 56 16.30 -3.99 -6.08
N LYS A 57 16.53 -5.27 -5.75
CA LYS A 57 17.08 -6.25 -6.68
C LYS A 57 16.03 -7.33 -6.93
N PRO A 58 15.37 -7.34 -8.11
CA PRO A 58 14.38 -8.36 -8.40
C PRO A 58 15.04 -9.74 -8.47
N ALA A 59 14.28 -10.75 -8.10
CA ALA A 59 14.72 -12.15 -8.12
C ALA A 59 13.87 -13.03 -9.08
N GLY A 60 13.01 -12.41 -9.89
CA GLY A 60 12.11 -13.12 -10.79
C GLY A 60 10.99 -13.85 -10.05
N LYS A 61 10.59 -13.34 -8.88
CA LYS A 61 9.62 -14.00 -7.97
C LYS A 61 8.24 -14.19 -8.58
N LEU A 62 7.92 -13.43 -9.63
CA LEU A 62 6.62 -13.40 -10.27
C LEU A 62 6.68 -13.79 -11.76
N LEU A 63 7.80 -14.36 -12.22
CA LEU A 63 7.96 -14.80 -13.61
C LEU A 63 6.82 -15.70 -14.08
N GLY A 64 6.28 -15.38 -15.26
CA GLY A 64 5.18 -16.13 -15.89
C GLY A 64 3.81 -15.89 -15.27
N LYS A 65 3.67 -14.95 -14.32
CA LYS A 65 2.39 -14.50 -13.79
C LYS A 65 1.84 -13.34 -14.63
N VAL A 66 0.55 -13.06 -14.46
CA VAL A 66 -0.13 -11.87 -14.99
C VAL A 66 -0.83 -11.20 -13.82
N ALA A 67 -0.73 -9.88 -13.71
CA ALA A 67 -1.33 -9.10 -12.63
C ALA A 67 -2.32 -8.07 -13.18
N LEU A 68 -3.42 -7.89 -12.45
CA LEU A 68 -4.33 -6.75 -12.60
C LEU A 68 -4.24 -5.91 -11.33
N ILE A 69 -4.01 -4.60 -11.47
CA ILE A 69 -3.92 -3.64 -10.36
C ILE A 69 -4.96 -2.54 -10.59
N THR A 70 -5.87 -2.38 -9.64
CA THR A 70 -6.80 -1.24 -9.60
C THR A 70 -6.15 -0.07 -8.86
N GLY A 71 -6.29 1.15 -9.37
CA GLY A 71 -5.60 2.33 -8.82
C GLY A 71 -4.08 2.23 -8.97
N GLY A 72 -3.61 1.63 -10.08
CA GLY A 72 -2.19 1.41 -10.34
C GLY A 72 -1.47 2.60 -11.00
N ASP A 73 -2.19 3.66 -11.32
CA ASP A 73 -1.73 4.88 -11.99
C ASP A 73 -0.80 5.73 -11.10
N SER A 74 -1.00 5.71 -9.78
CA SER A 74 -0.29 6.57 -8.84
C SER A 74 -0.08 5.91 -7.46
N GLY A 75 0.74 6.53 -6.61
CA GLY A 75 0.88 6.16 -5.20
C GLY A 75 1.25 4.69 -4.95
N ILE A 76 0.52 4.02 -4.06
CA ILE A 76 0.81 2.62 -3.68
C ILE A 76 0.68 1.70 -4.89
N GLY A 77 -0.39 1.82 -5.67
CA GLY A 77 -0.63 0.95 -6.81
C GLY A 77 0.45 1.11 -7.87
N TRP A 78 0.94 2.33 -8.09
CA TRP A 78 2.08 2.57 -8.97
C TRP A 78 3.37 1.90 -8.47
N SER A 79 3.67 1.99 -7.17
CA SER A 79 4.81 1.27 -6.62
C SER A 79 4.68 -0.25 -6.79
N VAL A 80 3.49 -0.81 -6.57
CA VAL A 80 3.23 -2.24 -6.77
C VAL A 80 3.41 -2.62 -8.23
N ALA A 81 2.90 -1.81 -9.17
CA ALA A 81 3.05 -2.05 -10.60
C ALA A 81 4.53 -2.11 -11.01
N ILE A 82 5.35 -1.17 -10.54
CA ILE A 82 6.80 -1.20 -10.81
C ILE A 82 7.45 -2.44 -10.22
N HIS A 83 7.21 -2.76 -8.95
CA HIS A 83 7.83 -3.93 -8.31
C HIS A 83 7.40 -5.24 -9.00
N TYR A 84 6.14 -5.33 -9.46
CA TYR A 84 5.68 -6.45 -10.25
C TYR A 84 6.39 -6.49 -11.59
N CYS A 85 6.46 -5.40 -12.36
CA CYS A 85 7.21 -5.39 -13.63
C CYS A 85 8.67 -5.79 -13.44
N LEU A 86 9.33 -5.35 -12.36
CA LEU A 86 10.71 -5.73 -12.03
C LEU A 86 10.84 -7.24 -11.73
N GLU A 87 9.84 -7.86 -11.12
CA GLU A 87 9.82 -9.29 -10.81
C GLU A 87 9.36 -10.18 -11.99
N GLY A 88 9.00 -9.58 -13.13
CA GLY A 88 8.75 -10.26 -14.41
C GLY A 88 7.32 -10.48 -14.91
N PRO A 89 6.20 -10.34 -14.17
CA PRO A 89 4.85 -10.53 -14.71
C PRO A 89 4.46 -9.46 -15.73
N ASP A 90 3.52 -9.83 -16.62
CA ASP A 90 2.71 -8.86 -17.36
C ASP A 90 1.76 -8.15 -16.38
N VAL A 91 1.65 -6.82 -16.46
CA VAL A 91 0.84 -5.99 -15.55
C VAL A 91 -0.18 -5.19 -16.34
N ALA A 92 -1.46 -5.34 -15.97
CA ALA A 92 -2.56 -4.50 -16.42
C ALA A 92 -3.00 -3.55 -15.29
N ILE A 93 -3.26 -2.29 -15.63
CA ILE A 93 -3.70 -1.27 -14.69
C ILE A 93 -5.12 -0.83 -15.04
N ALA A 94 -5.97 -0.72 -14.02
CA ALA A 94 -7.29 -0.10 -14.12
C ALA A 94 -7.31 1.15 -13.23
N CYS A 95 -7.61 2.30 -13.81
CA CYS A 95 -7.69 3.61 -13.15
C CYS A 95 -8.92 4.38 -13.66
N LEU A 96 -9.24 5.51 -13.03
CA LEU A 96 -10.31 6.38 -13.53
C LEU A 96 -9.86 7.13 -14.80
N PRO A 97 -10.79 7.56 -15.68
CA PRO A 97 -10.47 8.35 -16.86
C PRO A 97 -9.64 9.61 -16.56
N GLU A 98 -9.90 10.26 -15.42
CA GLU A 98 -9.22 11.47 -14.98
C GLU A 98 -7.75 11.23 -14.58
N GLU A 99 -7.41 10.00 -14.20
CA GLU A 99 -6.07 9.58 -13.77
C GLU A 99 -5.24 9.00 -14.93
N MET A 100 -5.81 8.92 -16.14
CA MET A 100 -5.12 8.34 -17.30
C MET A 100 -3.85 9.08 -17.70
N GLU A 101 -3.75 10.37 -17.40
CA GLU A 101 -2.52 11.13 -17.66
C GLU A 101 -1.36 10.71 -16.76
N ASP A 102 -1.61 10.40 -15.49
CA ASP A 102 -0.58 9.85 -14.60
C ASP A 102 -0.20 8.43 -15.05
N ALA A 103 -1.19 7.62 -15.43
CA ALA A 103 -0.94 6.29 -16.00
C ALA A 103 -0.09 6.34 -17.29
N ALA A 104 -0.28 7.36 -18.14
CA ALA A 104 0.42 7.53 -19.41
C ALA A 104 1.79 8.24 -19.29
N GLY A 105 1.93 9.17 -18.34
CA GLY A 105 3.17 9.94 -18.11
C GLY A 105 4.28 9.14 -17.43
N ASN A 106 3.91 8.01 -16.83
CA ASN A 106 4.82 7.10 -16.19
C ASN A 106 5.67 6.33 -17.21
N SER A 107 6.92 6.79 -17.41
CA SER A 107 7.90 6.32 -18.41
C SER A 107 8.30 4.82 -18.39
N THR A 108 7.69 3.99 -17.53
CA THR A 108 7.96 2.53 -17.50
C THR A 108 6.97 1.83 -18.44
N PRO A 109 7.45 1.08 -19.45
CA PRO A 109 6.55 0.40 -20.39
C PRO A 109 5.75 -0.69 -19.68
N LEU A 110 4.48 -0.41 -19.38
CA LEU A 110 3.50 -1.38 -18.90
C LEU A 110 2.99 -2.20 -20.10
N SER A 111 3.24 -3.51 -20.09
CA SER A 111 2.68 -4.45 -21.07
C SER A 111 1.22 -4.76 -20.71
N GLY A 112 0.29 -3.87 -21.11
CA GLY A 112 -1.13 -4.05 -20.84
C GLY A 112 -1.79 -5.02 -21.83
N ARG A 113 -1.74 -6.34 -21.57
CA ARG A 113 -2.67 -7.29 -22.20
C ARG A 113 -3.87 -7.49 -21.28
N SER A 114 -5.02 -6.91 -21.66
CA SER A 114 -6.29 -7.11 -20.95
C SER A 114 -6.74 -8.57 -21.07
N ALA A 115 -6.60 -9.33 -19.99
CA ALA A 115 -7.15 -10.67 -19.88
C ALA A 115 -7.44 -11.00 -18.41
N VAL A 116 -8.59 -10.56 -17.90
CA VAL A 116 -9.16 -11.14 -16.67
C VAL A 116 -9.69 -12.52 -17.03
N LYS A 117 -8.80 -13.52 -17.00
CA LYS A 117 -9.18 -14.93 -17.00
C LYS A 117 -9.76 -15.29 -15.63
N GLN A 118 -10.62 -16.32 -15.58
CA GLN A 118 -11.05 -16.91 -14.31
C GLN A 118 -9.83 -17.33 -13.48
N MET A 119 -9.83 -16.99 -12.19
CA MET A 119 -8.77 -17.37 -11.26
C MET A 119 -8.66 -18.89 -11.13
N LYS A 120 -7.44 -19.39 -11.05
CA LYS A 120 -7.08 -20.81 -10.93
C LYS A 120 -6.36 -21.06 -9.61
N ARG A 121 -6.14 -22.35 -9.31
CA ARG A 121 -5.35 -22.77 -8.15
C ARG A 121 -3.96 -22.12 -8.19
N SER A 122 -3.51 -21.63 -7.03
CA SER A 122 -2.28 -20.86 -6.82
C SER A 122 -2.31 -19.41 -7.31
N ASP A 123 -3.47 -18.90 -7.72
CA ASP A 123 -3.67 -17.46 -7.90
C ASP A 123 -3.86 -16.77 -6.55
N VAL A 124 -3.69 -15.45 -6.54
CA VAL A 124 -3.61 -14.65 -5.33
C VAL A 124 -4.46 -13.39 -5.49
N VAL A 125 -5.22 -13.06 -4.45
CA VAL A 125 -5.85 -11.75 -4.26
C VAL A 125 -5.12 -11.02 -3.14
N ILE A 126 -4.79 -9.75 -3.36
CA ILE A 126 -4.23 -8.87 -2.33
C ILE A 126 -5.09 -7.62 -2.29
N ASN A 127 -5.70 -7.36 -1.13
CA ASN A 127 -6.46 -6.14 -0.89
C ASN A 127 -5.58 -5.10 -0.17
N THR A 128 -5.72 -3.84 -0.53
CA THR A 128 -5.15 -2.74 0.26
C THR A 128 -6.19 -2.32 1.29
N ALA A 129 -5.89 -2.56 2.57
CA ALA A 129 -6.64 -2.06 3.72
C ALA A 129 -5.97 -0.77 4.24
N SER A 130 -6.08 -0.50 5.53
CA SER A 130 -5.47 0.67 6.17
C SER A 130 -5.25 0.45 7.66
N ILE A 131 -4.26 1.13 8.24
CA ILE A 131 -4.14 1.27 9.70
C ILE A 131 -5.43 1.87 10.33
N GLY A 132 -6.20 2.63 9.54
CA GLY A 132 -7.50 3.18 9.93
C GLY A 132 -8.51 2.10 10.36
N ALA A 133 -8.44 0.90 9.78
CA ALA A 133 -9.28 -0.24 10.19
C ALA A 133 -9.02 -0.71 11.63
N TYR A 134 -7.81 -0.47 12.15
CA TYR A 134 -7.34 -1.01 13.43
C TYR A 134 -7.26 0.05 14.53
N ARG A 135 -6.83 1.26 14.18
CA ARG A 135 -6.73 2.38 15.13
C ARG A 135 -7.98 3.24 15.18
N GLY A 136 -8.78 3.24 14.10
CA GLY A 136 -9.75 4.30 13.86
C GLY A 136 -9.07 5.65 13.60
N SER A 137 -9.82 6.59 13.05
CA SER A 137 -9.35 7.96 12.82
C SER A 137 -10.44 8.97 13.18
N LYS A 138 -10.07 9.96 14.00
CA LYS A 138 -10.99 11.01 14.42
C LYS A 138 -11.39 11.84 13.18
N GLY A 139 -12.67 11.83 12.83
CA GLY A 139 -13.18 12.55 11.66
C GLY A 139 -13.24 11.73 10.37
N ALA A 140 -12.89 10.44 10.38
CA ALA A 140 -12.99 9.55 9.22
C ALA A 140 -13.58 8.18 9.62
N ALA A 141 -14.77 8.20 10.21
CA ALA A 141 -15.46 7.01 10.70
C ALA A 141 -15.94 6.11 9.55
N ASP A 142 -16.43 6.71 8.47
CA ASP A 142 -16.81 6.07 7.21
C ASP A 142 -15.62 5.38 6.53
N TYR A 143 -14.47 6.03 6.46
CA TYR A 143 -13.22 5.40 6.00
C TYR A 143 -12.80 4.24 6.88
N SER A 144 -12.73 4.48 8.19
CA SER A 144 -12.30 3.45 9.14
C SER A 144 -13.25 2.24 9.06
N ALA A 145 -14.55 2.46 8.82
CA ALA A 145 -15.53 1.42 8.59
C ALA A 145 -15.33 0.70 7.25
N SER A 146 -15.10 1.40 6.13
CA SER A 146 -14.83 0.77 4.84
C SER A 146 -13.56 -0.08 4.88
N GLU A 147 -12.50 0.44 5.50
CA GLU A 147 -11.24 -0.28 5.69
C GLU A 147 -11.40 -1.49 6.63
N GLY A 148 -12.24 -1.37 7.67
CA GLY A 148 -12.66 -2.49 8.49
C GLY A 148 -13.42 -3.56 7.70
N ALA A 149 -14.27 -3.14 6.76
CA ALA A 149 -14.98 -4.03 5.86
C ALA A 149 -14.02 -4.75 4.90
N VAL A 150 -12.99 -4.07 4.38
CA VAL A 150 -11.93 -4.71 3.56
C VAL A 150 -11.21 -5.79 4.35
N VAL A 151 -10.86 -5.53 5.62
CA VAL A 151 -10.23 -6.53 6.50
C VAL A 151 -11.14 -7.75 6.70
N ALA A 152 -12.42 -7.52 7.03
CA ALA A 152 -13.38 -8.60 7.23
C ALA A 152 -13.63 -9.39 5.93
N PHE A 153 -13.77 -8.70 4.79
CA PHE A 153 -13.95 -9.28 3.47
C PHE A 153 -12.76 -10.16 3.09
N THR A 154 -11.53 -9.68 3.30
CA THR A 154 -10.30 -10.45 3.06
C THR A 154 -10.32 -11.77 3.82
N ARG A 155 -10.65 -11.73 5.12
CA ARG A 155 -10.73 -12.93 5.97
C ARG A 155 -11.80 -13.90 5.47
N SER A 156 -13.01 -13.41 5.21
CA SER A 156 -14.11 -14.25 4.73
C SER A 156 -13.81 -14.86 3.36
N LEU A 157 -13.25 -14.07 2.44
CA LEU A 157 -12.94 -14.53 1.09
C LEU A 157 -11.79 -15.55 1.10
N SER A 158 -10.80 -15.40 2.00
CA SER A 158 -9.72 -16.37 2.17
C SER A 158 -10.26 -17.77 2.50
N SER A 159 -11.21 -17.86 3.44
CA SER A 159 -11.86 -19.12 3.82
C SER A 159 -12.70 -19.68 2.67
N ASN A 160 -13.36 -18.83 1.89
CA ASN A 160 -14.21 -19.28 0.78
C ASN A 160 -13.41 -19.79 -0.43
N LEU A 161 -12.14 -19.39 -0.56
CA LEU A 161 -11.32 -19.69 -1.73
C LEU A 161 -10.17 -20.66 -1.45
N VAL A 162 -9.93 -21.02 -0.19
CA VAL A 162 -8.84 -21.94 0.20
C VAL A 162 -8.96 -23.31 -0.45
N GLU A 163 -10.17 -23.85 -0.60
CA GLU A 163 -10.40 -25.16 -1.26
C GLU A 163 -10.07 -25.12 -2.76
N LYS A 164 -10.22 -23.94 -3.38
CA LYS A 164 -9.77 -23.70 -4.76
C LYS A 164 -8.26 -23.45 -4.84
N GLY A 165 -7.57 -23.41 -3.70
CA GLY A 165 -6.16 -23.08 -3.54
C GLY A 165 -5.81 -21.66 -4.01
N ILE A 166 -6.74 -20.72 -3.87
CA ILE A 166 -6.49 -19.30 -4.12
C ILE A 166 -6.24 -18.62 -2.77
N ARG A 167 -5.14 -17.87 -2.68
CA ARG A 167 -4.78 -17.15 -1.45
C ARG A 167 -5.38 -15.75 -1.48
N VAL A 168 -5.82 -15.26 -0.33
CA VAL A 168 -6.38 -13.91 -0.17
C VAL A 168 -5.74 -13.26 1.04
N ASN A 169 -5.04 -12.15 0.83
CA ASN A 169 -4.34 -11.42 1.88
C ASN A 169 -4.66 -9.91 1.80
N ALA A 170 -4.29 -9.17 2.83
CA ALA A 170 -4.37 -7.72 2.81
C ALA A 170 -3.09 -7.08 3.34
N VAL A 171 -2.73 -5.93 2.77
CA VAL A 171 -1.70 -5.02 3.29
C VAL A 171 -2.41 -3.85 3.96
N ALA A 172 -2.01 -3.47 5.17
CA ALA A 172 -2.59 -2.34 5.90
C ALA A 172 -1.53 -1.23 6.06
N PRO A 173 -1.47 -0.27 5.13
CA PRO A 173 -0.51 0.82 5.18
C PRO A 173 -0.70 1.72 6.41
N GLY A 174 0.41 2.25 6.90
CA GLY A 174 0.43 3.44 7.77
C GLY A 174 0.34 4.73 6.95
N PRO A 175 0.79 5.87 7.51
CA PRO A 175 0.82 7.12 6.77
C PRO A 175 1.85 7.05 5.64
N LEU A 176 1.38 7.04 4.39
CA LEU A 176 2.22 7.06 3.18
C LEU A 176 2.00 8.33 2.37
N TRP A 177 3.08 8.83 1.78
CA TRP A 177 3.03 9.99 0.90
C TRP A 177 2.50 9.61 -0.48
N THR A 178 1.27 10.03 -0.79
CA THR A 178 0.56 9.72 -2.05
C THR A 178 -0.30 10.92 -2.47
N PRO A 179 -0.81 10.97 -3.72
CA PRO A 179 -1.69 12.06 -4.18
C PRO A 179 -3.01 12.17 -3.40
N LEU A 180 -3.40 11.11 -2.68
CA LEU A 180 -4.56 11.10 -1.79
C LEU A 180 -4.43 12.12 -0.64
N ILE A 181 -3.19 12.50 -0.29
CA ILE A 181 -2.91 13.37 0.85
C ILE A 181 -3.16 14.86 0.53
N PRO A 182 -2.59 15.44 -0.54
CA PRO A 182 -2.84 16.84 -0.89
C PRO A 182 -4.18 17.09 -1.61
N GLY A 183 -4.80 16.09 -2.25
CA GLY A 183 -6.01 16.27 -3.08
C GLY A 183 -7.33 16.36 -2.31
N ARG A 184 -8.13 17.41 -2.54
CA ARG A 184 -9.40 17.68 -1.84
C ARG A 184 -10.63 17.68 -2.73
N TYR A 185 -11.81 17.49 -2.15
CA TYR A 185 -13.06 17.82 -2.82
C TYR A 185 -13.33 19.33 -2.83
N PRO A 186 -13.85 19.90 -3.93
CA PRO A 186 -14.34 21.28 -3.95
C PRO A 186 -15.36 21.52 -2.83
N GLN A 187 -15.29 22.67 -2.17
CA GLN A 187 -16.10 23.02 -0.99
C GLN A 187 -17.62 22.95 -1.25
N GLU A 188 -18.03 23.05 -2.51
CA GLU A 188 -19.44 22.97 -2.95
C GLU A 188 -19.99 21.54 -2.97
N LEU A 189 -19.17 20.52 -3.30
CA LEU A 189 -19.58 19.10 -3.25
C LEU A 189 -19.67 18.59 -1.81
N PHE A 190 -18.93 19.21 -0.89
CA PHE A 190 -18.87 18.84 0.54
C PHE A 190 -20.25 18.76 1.20
N CYS A 191 -21.15 19.70 0.87
CA CYS A 191 -22.52 19.72 1.40
C CYS A 191 -23.43 18.65 0.77
N GLN A 192 -23.17 18.21 -0.47
CA GLN A 192 -23.95 17.16 -1.12
C GLN A 192 -23.52 15.75 -0.69
N THR A 193 -22.23 15.53 -0.40
CA THR A 193 -21.73 14.20 0.00
C THR A 193 -22.03 13.85 1.46
N LEU A 194 -22.34 14.86 2.29
CA LEU A 194 -22.92 14.67 3.63
C LEU A 194 -24.29 13.98 3.60
N LEU A 195 -25.05 14.11 2.52
CA LEU A 195 -26.36 13.47 2.34
C LEU A 195 -26.27 12.03 1.79
N THR A 196 -25.17 11.67 1.12
CA THR A 196 -24.97 10.34 0.54
C THR A 196 -24.10 9.42 1.39
N GLY A 197 -23.51 9.92 2.47
CA GLY A 197 -22.88 9.09 3.52
C GLY A 197 -21.60 8.36 3.14
N VAL A 198 -21.00 8.67 1.99
CA VAL A 198 -19.85 7.92 1.42
C VAL A 198 -18.54 8.73 1.41
N CYS A 199 -18.55 10.04 1.66
CA CYS A 199 -17.31 10.86 1.52
C CYS A 199 -17.17 12.00 2.54
N LEU A 200 -17.15 11.68 3.84
CA LEU A 200 -16.72 12.60 4.90
C LEU A 200 -15.22 12.48 5.21
N ILE A 201 -14.53 11.55 4.52
CA ILE A 201 -13.21 11.01 4.83
C ILE A 201 -12.06 12.01 4.63
N LEU A 202 -12.07 12.75 3.54
CA LEU A 202 -10.90 13.55 3.11
C LEU A 202 -11.04 15.04 3.47
N ALA A 203 -12.29 15.47 3.58
CA ALA A 203 -12.76 16.73 4.11
C ALA A 203 -12.02 17.25 5.37
N ALA A 204 -11.77 16.38 6.35
CA ALA A 204 -11.26 16.79 7.66
C ALA A 204 -9.72 16.78 7.77
N PHE A 205 -9.00 16.20 6.81
CA PHE A 205 -7.55 15.97 6.90
C PHE A 205 -6.68 17.01 6.19
N GLN A 206 -7.26 17.95 5.45
CA GLN A 206 -6.54 18.62 4.35
C GLN A 206 -6.33 20.14 4.56
N THR A 207 -5.98 20.53 5.79
CA THR A 207 -5.28 21.82 5.95
C THR A 207 -3.83 21.64 5.51
N ALA A 208 -3.22 22.71 4.98
CA ALA A 208 -1.82 22.69 4.58
C ALA A 208 -0.90 22.31 5.75
N GLU A 209 -1.31 22.71 6.95
CA GLU A 209 -0.64 22.41 8.23
C GLU A 209 -0.72 20.91 8.56
N ASN A 210 -1.89 20.28 8.37
CA ASN A 210 -2.03 18.85 8.60
C ASN A 210 -1.21 18.03 7.59
N VAL A 211 -1.16 18.45 6.32
CA VAL A 211 -0.31 17.84 5.29
C VAL A 211 1.17 17.94 5.67
N ALA A 212 1.63 19.09 6.15
CA ALA A 212 3.01 19.28 6.60
C ALA A 212 3.39 18.43 7.83
N GLN A 213 2.42 18.11 8.70
CA GLN A 213 2.61 17.28 9.90
C GLN A 213 2.30 15.79 9.67
N TYR A 214 1.97 15.40 8.44
CA TYR A 214 1.53 14.05 8.13
C TYR A 214 2.61 13.00 8.45
N GLY A 215 2.25 11.97 9.22
CA GLY A 215 3.16 10.90 9.64
C GLY A 215 4.10 11.23 10.81
N MET A 216 4.04 12.44 11.39
CA MET A 216 4.87 12.85 12.53
C MET A 216 4.44 12.22 13.86
N ASP A 217 3.20 11.73 13.92
CA ASP A 217 2.65 10.98 15.05
C ASP A 217 3.18 9.53 15.10
N ALA A 218 3.62 8.97 13.98
CA ALA A 218 4.20 7.64 13.90
C ALA A 218 5.53 7.55 14.68
N PRO A 219 5.91 6.36 15.21
CA PRO A 219 7.19 6.18 15.90
C PRO A 219 8.42 6.56 15.06
N MET A 220 8.36 6.38 13.74
CA MET A 220 9.45 6.72 12.82
C MET A 220 9.53 8.22 12.47
N LYS A 221 8.59 9.04 12.95
CA LYS A 221 8.58 10.51 12.80
C LYS A 221 8.72 11.00 11.35
N ARG A 222 8.11 10.25 10.43
CA ARG A 222 7.98 10.58 9.01
C ARG A 222 6.84 9.78 8.40
N PRO A 223 6.22 10.25 7.30
CA PRO A 223 5.45 9.37 6.46
C PRO A 223 6.39 8.35 5.77
N GLY A 224 5.84 7.19 5.45
CA GLY A 224 6.51 6.23 4.58
C GLY A 224 6.46 6.67 3.12
N GLU A 225 7.41 6.19 2.34
CA GLU A 225 7.43 6.30 0.89
C GLU A 225 6.73 5.10 0.25
N ILE A 226 6.13 5.28 -0.93
CA ILE A 226 5.40 4.19 -1.61
C ILE A 226 6.32 3.01 -1.96
N CYS A 227 7.61 3.27 -2.26
CA CYS A 227 8.61 2.22 -2.50
C CYS A 227 8.83 1.26 -1.33
N GLU A 228 8.48 1.65 -0.10
CA GLU A 228 8.61 0.81 1.09
C GLU A 228 7.52 -0.27 1.14
N LEU A 229 6.43 -0.12 0.37
CA LEU A 229 5.35 -1.11 0.32
C LEU A 229 5.44 -2.13 -0.80
N GLY A 230 5.99 -1.77 -1.96
CA GLY A 230 6.10 -2.67 -3.11
C GLY A 230 6.60 -4.09 -2.76
N PRO A 231 7.67 -4.24 -1.95
CA PRO A 231 8.16 -5.56 -1.53
C PRO A 231 7.16 -6.41 -0.73
N ALA A 232 6.26 -5.80 0.04
CA ALA A 232 5.23 -6.51 0.78
C ALA A 232 4.20 -7.17 -0.17
N TYR A 233 3.83 -6.47 -1.25
CA TYR A 233 2.96 -7.04 -2.28
C TYR A 233 3.66 -8.15 -3.06
N VAL A 234 4.95 -7.98 -3.39
CA VAL A 234 5.75 -9.05 -4.02
C VAL A 234 5.78 -10.30 -3.15
N PHE A 235 6.04 -10.16 -1.85
CA PHE A 235 6.02 -11.28 -0.90
C PHE A 235 4.66 -11.99 -0.88
N LEU A 236 3.56 -11.23 -0.78
CA LEU A 236 2.22 -11.81 -0.74
C LEU A 236 1.81 -12.44 -2.06
N ALA A 237 2.27 -11.94 -3.21
CA ALA A 237 1.94 -12.45 -4.53
C ALA A 237 2.78 -13.67 -4.94
N SER A 238 4.00 -13.77 -4.43
CA SER A 238 4.93 -14.84 -4.77
C SER A 238 4.65 -16.13 -3.99
N PHE A 239 5.39 -17.19 -4.34
CA PHE A 239 5.41 -18.43 -3.57
C PHE A 239 6.12 -18.30 -2.21
N ASP A 240 6.75 -17.17 -1.90
CA ASP A 240 7.40 -16.96 -0.60
C ASP A 240 6.40 -16.96 0.57
N SER A 241 5.11 -16.74 0.27
CA SER A 241 4.01 -16.68 1.25
C SER A 241 2.97 -17.79 1.06
N SER A 242 3.39 -18.96 0.55
CA SER A 242 2.53 -20.14 0.31
C SER A 242 2.88 -21.32 1.20
#